data_AF-A0A2W0BQ15-F1
#
_entry.id   AF-A0A2W0BQ15-F1
#
_cell.length_a   1.000
_cell.length_b   1.000
_cell.length_c   1.000
_cell.angle_alpha   90.00
_cell.angle_beta   90.00
_cell.angle_gamma   90.00
#
_symmetry.space_group_name_H-M   'P 1'
#
loop_
_entity.id
_entity.type
_entity.pdbx_description
1 polymer ?
#
loop_
_entity_poly.entity_id
_entity_poly.type
_entity_poly.pdbx_seq_one_letter_code
_entity_poly.pdbx_strand_id
1 'polypeptide(L)'
;DDSLSKNLWLDHGWRKRPVAREELYDLVFDPTEHENLSTDPAYRSVLDEMRQRLSRWMNATDDPLLRGPVPAPHGAQVNSPDGVSPREPTQTIA
;
A
#
# COMPACT_ATOMS: atom_id res chain seq x y z
N ASP A 1 4.32 -8.98 -13.12
CA ASP A 1 4.82 -10.08 -13.96
C ASP A 1 3.66 -10.98 -14.39
N ASP A 2 3.91 -11.88 -15.33
CA ASP A 2 2.94 -12.86 -15.86
C ASP A 2 3.41 -14.29 -15.51
N SER A 3 3.77 -14.51 -14.25
CA SER A 3 4.34 -15.78 -13.78
C SER A 3 3.27 -16.82 -13.46
N LEU A 4 3.64 -18.11 -13.56
CA LEU A 4 2.73 -19.22 -13.26
C LEU A 4 2.23 -19.19 -11.79
N SER A 5 3.10 -18.82 -10.84
CA SER A 5 2.75 -18.69 -9.43
C SER A 5 1.70 -17.61 -9.19
N LYS A 6 1.82 -16.47 -9.89
CA LYS A 6 0.84 -15.39 -9.80
C LYS A 6 -0.51 -15.77 -10.44
N ASN A 7 -0.49 -16.44 -11.59
CA ASN A 7 -1.72 -16.94 -12.22
C ASN A 7 -2.48 -17.89 -11.29
N LEU A 8 -1.75 -18.84 -10.66
CA LEU A 8 -2.33 -19.73 -9.66
C LEU A 8 -3.01 -18.94 -8.52
N TRP A 9 -2.36 -17.91 -7.98
CA TRP A 9 -2.96 -17.07 -6.93
C TRP A 9 -4.20 -16.32 -7.39
N LEU A 10 -4.18 -15.76 -8.61
CA LEU A 10 -5.34 -15.06 -9.17
C LEU A 10 -6.53 -15.99 -9.35
N ASP A 11 -6.31 -17.20 -9.87
CA ASP A 11 -7.34 -18.24 -10.03
C ASP A 11 -7.96 -18.63 -8.67
N HIS A 12 -7.17 -18.58 -7.60
CA HIS A 12 -7.62 -18.82 -6.23
C HIS A 12 -8.09 -17.55 -5.49
N GLY A 13 -8.41 -16.48 -6.23
CA GLY A 13 -9.08 -15.29 -5.69
C GLY A 13 -8.19 -14.38 -4.85
N TRP A 14 -6.86 -14.48 -4.99
CA TRP A 14 -5.91 -13.63 -4.25
C TRP A 14 -6.24 -12.14 -4.36
N ARG A 15 -6.63 -11.66 -5.54
CA ARG A 15 -7.03 -10.26 -5.77
C ARG A 15 -8.26 -9.80 -4.98
N LYS A 16 -9.13 -10.73 -4.58
CA LYS A 16 -10.35 -10.43 -3.81
C LYS A 16 -10.10 -10.41 -2.30
N ARG A 17 -8.90 -10.79 -1.86
CA ARG A 17 -8.56 -10.76 -0.44
C ARG A 17 -8.48 -9.30 0.02
N PRO A 18 -9.04 -8.97 1.18
CA PRO A 18 -8.95 -7.62 1.70
C PRO A 18 -7.50 -7.27 2.01
N VAL A 19 -7.11 -6.04 1.68
CA VAL A 19 -5.84 -5.44 2.10
C VAL A 19 -6.14 -4.54 3.28
N ALA A 20 -5.40 -4.69 4.37
CA ALA A 20 -5.57 -3.85 5.54
C ALA A 20 -5.18 -2.40 5.19
N ARG A 21 -5.95 -1.44 5.69
CA ARG A 21 -5.67 -0.01 5.44
C ARG A 21 -4.41 0.46 6.16
N GLU A 22 -4.16 -0.12 7.33
CA GLU A 22 -3.03 0.20 8.21
C GLU A 22 -2.48 -1.12 8.73
N GLU A 23 -1.16 -1.18 8.90
CA GLU A 23 -0.48 -2.35 9.44
C GLU A 23 0.50 -1.91 10.54
N LEU A 24 0.50 -2.64 11.66
CA LEU A 24 1.39 -2.40 12.80
C LEU A 24 2.03 -3.73 13.19
N TYR A 25 3.36 -3.77 13.26
CA TYR A 25 4.11 -4.99 13.56
C TYR A 25 5.01 -4.77 14.77
N ASP A 26 5.09 -5.79 15.64
CA ASP A 26 6.09 -5.85 16.69
C ASP A 26 7.33 -6.56 16.16
N LEU A 27 8.35 -5.80 15.76
CA LEU A 27 9.55 -6.35 15.14
C LEU A 27 10.43 -7.18 16.09
N VAL A 28 10.21 -7.13 17.42
CA VAL A 28 10.94 -7.97 18.37
C VAL A 28 10.43 -9.40 18.32
N PHE A 29 9.11 -9.58 18.24
CA PHE A 29 8.46 -10.89 18.25
C PHE A 29 8.01 -11.37 16.87
N ASP A 30 7.88 -10.46 15.90
CA ASP A 30 7.59 -10.71 14.50
C ASP A 30 8.51 -9.89 13.58
N PRO A 31 9.80 -10.28 13.48
CA PRO A 31 10.78 -9.59 12.64
C PRO A 31 10.50 -9.69 11.13
N THR A 32 9.50 -10.49 10.75
CA THR A 32 9.11 -10.79 9.37
C THR A 32 7.77 -10.19 8.98
N GLU A 33 7.13 -9.42 9.86
CA GLU A 33 5.92 -8.64 9.57
C GLU A 33 4.74 -9.49 9.07
N HIS A 34 4.54 -10.68 9.65
CA HIS A 34 3.42 -11.56 9.32
C HIS A 34 2.14 -11.22 10.09
N GLU A 35 2.23 -10.69 11.31
CA GLU A 35 1.10 -10.45 12.20
C GLU A 35 0.77 -8.95 12.31
N ASN A 36 -0.26 -8.53 11.58
CA ASN A 36 -0.75 -7.16 11.66
C ASN A 36 -1.56 -6.92 12.95
N LEU A 37 -0.99 -6.16 13.88
CA LEU A 37 -1.56 -5.79 15.19
C LEU A 37 -2.44 -4.52 15.16
N SER A 38 -2.70 -3.94 13.98
CA SER A 38 -3.43 -2.66 13.86
C SER A 38 -4.87 -2.70 14.39
N THR A 39 -5.47 -3.88 14.54
CA THR A 39 -6.83 -4.05 15.07
C THR A 39 -6.85 -4.60 16.51
N ASP A 40 -5.68 -4.91 17.08
CA ASP A 40 -5.57 -5.38 18.47
C ASP A 40 -5.74 -4.21 19.46
N PRO A 41 -6.76 -4.25 20.34
CA PRO A 41 -6.99 -3.21 21.34
C PRO A 41 -5.80 -2.97 22.28
N ALA A 42 -4.96 -3.98 22.53
CA ALA A 42 -3.79 -3.87 23.39
C ALA A 42 -2.73 -2.91 22.82
N TYR A 43 -2.68 -2.76 21.49
CA TYR A 43 -1.70 -1.94 20.78
C TYR A 43 -2.27 -0.57 20.33
N ARG A 44 -3.50 -0.24 20.72
CA ARG A 44 -4.18 0.98 20.26
C ARG A 44 -3.39 2.27 20.54
N SER A 45 -2.77 2.37 21.72
CA SER A 45 -1.98 3.55 22.08
C SER A 45 -0.73 3.70 21.20
N VAL A 46 -0.06 2.59 20.89
CA VAL A 46 1.12 2.55 20.01
C VAL A 46 0.72 2.92 18.58
N LEU A 47 -0.39 2.36 18.09
CA LEU A 47 -0.93 2.70 16.77
C LEU A 47 -1.24 4.19 16.64
N ASP A 48 -1.91 4.77 17.64
CA ASP A 48 -2.23 6.19 17.67
C ASP A 48 -0.98 7.07 17.76
N GLU A 49 0.05 6.65 18.50
CA GLU A 49 1.35 7.34 18.51
C GLU A 49 2.00 7.33 17.12
N MET A 50 2.06 6.17 16.45
CA MET A 50 2.65 6.04 15.11
C MET A 50 1.91 6.90 14.08
N ARG A 51 0.57 6.91 14.12
CA ARG A 51 -0.27 7.78 13.29
C ARG A 51 0.08 9.26 13.48
N GLN A 52 0.22 9.69 14.73
CA GLN A 52 0.57 11.08 15.04
C GLN A 52 1.99 11.43 14.58
N ARG A 53 2.96 10.52 14.72
CA ARG A 53 4.33 10.70 14.24
C ARG A 53 4.36 10.87 12.72
N LEU A 54 3.68 9.98 11.99
CA LEU A 54 3.56 10.07 10.54
C LEU A 54 2.88 11.38 10.12
N SER A 55 1.74 11.73 10.73
CA SER A 55 1.01 12.96 10.42
C SER A 55 1.86 14.21 10.64
N ARG A 56 2.60 14.30 11.76
CA ARG A 56 3.53 15.42 12.01
C ARG A 56 4.61 15.50 10.94
N TRP A 57 5.16 14.36 10.52
CA TRP A 57 6.19 14.32 9.48
C TRP A 57 5.66 14.79 8.13
N MET A 58 4.52 14.24 7.68
CA MET A 58 3.88 14.63 6.43
C MET A 58 3.59 16.14 6.37
N ASN A 59 3.10 16.73 7.47
CA ASN A 59 2.87 18.17 7.53
C ASN A 59 4.19 18.97 7.51
N ALA A 60 5.22 18.53 8.25
CA ALA A 60 6.50 19.21 8.33
C ALA A 60 7.25 19.24 6.99
N THR A 61 7.01 18.26 6.12
CA THR A 61 7.64 18.16 4.80
C THR A 61 6.76 18.63 3.63
N ASP A 62 5.61 19.26 3.91
CA ASP A 62 4.59 19.61 2.90
C ASP A 62 4.29 18.44 1.94
N ASP A 63 4.03 17.25 2.51
CA ASP A 63 3.82 16.04 1.74
C ASP A 63 2.61 16.20 0.79
N PRO A 64 2.81 16.09 -0.54
CA PRO A 64 1.73 16.25 -1.51
C PRO A 64 0.62 15.22 -1.34
N LEU A 65 0.87 14.07 -0.71
CA LEU A 65 -0.14 13.05 -0.43
C LEU A 65 -1.25 13.57 0.51
N LEU A 66 -0.98 14.61 1.31
CA LEU A 66 -2.00 15.28 2.12
C LEU A 66 -3.09 15.95 1.25
N ARG A 67 -2.79 16.24 -0.02
CA ARG A 67 -3.72 16.81 -1.00
C ARG A 67 -4.38 15.74 -1.89
N GLY A 68 -4.08 14.46 -1.68
CA GLY A 68 -4.58 13.33 -2.46
C GLY A 68 -3.49 12.63 -3.29
N PRO A 69 -3.88 11.75 -4.23
CA PRO A 69 -2.93 11.05 -5.10
C PRO A 69 -2.02 12.03 -5.86
N VAL A 70 -0.73 11.72 -5.92
CA VAL A 70 0.23 12.53 -6.69
C VAL A 70 0.00 12.28 -8.18
N PRO A 71 -0.31 13.32 -8.98
CA PRO A 71 -0.51 13.14 -10.41
C PRO A 71 0.81 12.75 -11.07
N ALA A 72 0.72 11.83 -12.03
CA ALA A 72 1.86 11.50 -12.86
C ALA A 72 2.23 12.71 -13.74
N PRO A 73 3.53 12.93 -14.07
CA PRO A 73 3.94 14.04 -14.90
C PRO A 73 3.34 14.00 -16.31
N HIS A 74 3.17 15.17 -16.93
CA HIS A 74 2.76 15.28 -18.34
C HIS A 74 3.69 14.46 -19.24
N GLY A 75 3.11 13.66 -20.14
CA GLY A 75 3.81 12.78 -21.06
C GLY A 75 4.28 11.46 -20.45
N ALA A 76 4.05 11.22 -19.15
CA ALA A 76 4.37 9.93 -18.53
C ALA A 76 3.49 8.81 -19.12
N GLN A 77 4.09 7.65 -19.36
CA GLN A 77 3.36 6.43 -19.70
C GLN A 77 3.13 5.62 -18.42
N VAL A 78 1.87 5.40 -18.07
CA VAL A 78 1.48 4.69 -16.84
C VAL A 78 0.63 3.48 -17.17
N ASN A 79 0.84 2.37 -16.44
CA ASN A 79 -0.11 1.27 -16.43
C ASN A 79 -1.32 1.63 -15.55
N SER A 80 -2.46 0.98 -15.81
CA SER A 80 -3.59 1.05 -14.89
C SER A 80 -3.18 0.51 -13.51
N PRO A 81 -3.53 1.19 -12.39
CA PRO A 81 -3.34 0.64 -11.04
C PRO A 81 -4.08 -0.69 -10.83
N ASP A 82 -5.14 -0.90 -11.61
CA ASP A 82 -5.92 -2.14 -11.61
C ASP A 82 -5.40 -3.19 -12.60
N GLY A 83 -4.34 -2.90 -13.36
CA GLY A 83 -3.78 -3.82 -14.35
C GLY A 83 -3.26 -5.11 -13.71
N VAL A 84 -3.42 -6.24 -14.40
CA VAL A 84 -2.95 -7.54 -13.94
C VAL A 84 -1.55 -7.82 -14.48
N SER A 85 -1.27 -7.40 -15.71
CA SER A 85 0.00 -7.59 -16.41
C SER A 85 0.71 -6.26 -16.66
N PRO A 86 2.05 -6.20 -16.51
CA PRO A 86 2.83 -5.04 -16.94
C PRO A 86 2.83 -4.84 -18.46
N ARG A 87 2.39 -5.83 -19.24
CA ARG A 87 2.30 -5.76 -20.71
C ARG A 87 0.98 -5.20 -21.21
N GLU A 88 0.04 -4.91 -20.31
CA GLU A 88 -1.19 -4.22 -20.68
C GLU A 88 -0.89 -2.83 -21.27
N PRO A 89 -1.71 -2.34 -22.21
CA PRO A 89 -1.51 -1.03 -22.81
C PRO A 89 -1.39 0.07 -21.75
N THR A 90 -0.38 0.93 -21.90
CA THR A 90 -0.18 2.10 -21.04
C THR A 90 -1.03 3.27 -21.50
N GLN A 91 -1.34 4.17 -20.58
CA GLN A 91 -1.95 5.47 -20.86
C GLN A 91 -0.88 6.55 -20.79
N THR A 92 -0.88 7.46 -21.76
CA THR A 92 -0.04 8.66 -21.70
C THR A 92 -0.81 9.75 -20.97
N ILE A 93 -0.22 10.30 -19.92
CA ILE A 93 -0.78 11.44 -19.20
C ILE A 93 -0.69 12.68 -20.09
N ALA A 94 -1.85 13.26 -20.35
CA ALA A 94 -2.00 14.47 -21.17
C ALA A 94 -1.55 15.74 -20.46
#